data_AF-A0A1Y2ING6-F1
#
_entry.id   AF-A0A1Y2ING6-F1
#
_cell.length_a   1.000
_cell.length_b   1.000
_cell.length_c   1.000
_cell.angle_alpha   90.00
_cell.angle_beta   90.00
_cell.angle_gamma   90.00
#
_symmetry.space_group_name_H-M   'P 1'
#
loop_
_entity.id
_entity.type
_entity.pdbx_description
1 polymer ?
#
loop_
_entity_poly.entity_id
_entity_poly.type
_entity_poly.pdbx_seq_one_letter_code
_entity_poly.pdbx_strand_id
1 'polypeptide(L)'
;MPPPQIMPQQGRADLPGHPPIDNAWLAKDPDARLDVFLVVYPPLPGNSDPRSLHWSISWEVKHKAWRIIHLEMVNDYRAPPPQPRYVYWGPQTKMAGLATTNAKRVLIRAMSLQTRQYIEEISKTVPVMAPNGQWNCQHWTMALIGELLQKNIIDQRTWDRVLAEAHHAIRCVAPHSRHAADQLHEIFDVPHVLYK
;
A
#
# COMPACT_ATOMS: atom_id res chain seq x y z
N MET A 1 23.18 6.94 11.61
CA MET A 1 22.28 6.14 10.75
C MET A 1 22.69 6.33 9.30
N PRO A 2 22.63 5.30 8.44
CA PRO A 2 22.93 5.47 7.03
C PRO A 2 21.93 6.44 6.38
N PRO A 3 22.36 7.25 5.41
CA PRO A 3 21.47 8.15 4.67
C PRO A 3 20.39 7.33 3.93
N PRO A 4 19.20 7.89 3.69
CA PRO A 4 18.17 7.25 2.87
C PRO A 4 18.74 6.88 1.50
N GLN A 5 18.74 5.60 1.17
CA GLN A 5 19.21 5.10 -0.13
C GLN A 5 18.00 4.79 -1.02
N ILE A 6 17.96 5.36 -2.22
CA ILE A 6 16.92 5.03 -3.21
C ILE A 6 17.17 3.61 -3.73
N MET A 7 16.13 2.79 -3.73
CA MET A 7 16.15 1.45 -4.30
C MET A 7 16.02 1.53 -5.83
N PRO A 8 16.91 0.89 -6.59
CA PRO A 8 16.83 0.86 -8.04
C PRO A 8 15.55 0.17 -8.53
N GLN A 9 15.03 0.65 -9.67
CA GLN A 9 13.79 0.16 -10.30
C GLN A 9 12.61 0.05 -9.32
N GLN A 10 12.55 0.93 -8.33
CA GLN A 10 11.54 0.93 -7.26
C GLN A 10 11.54 -0.35 -6.41
N GLY A 11 12.74 -0.89 -6.12
CA GLY A 11 12.92 -2.10 -5.32
C GLY A 11 12.95 -3.39 -6.13
N ARG A 12 12.63 -3.34 -7.42
CA ARG A 12 12.51 -4.52 -8.30
C ARG A 12 13.82 -5.05 -8.85
N ALA A 13 14.89 -4.24 -8.85
CA ALA A 13 16.15 -4.65 -9.45
C ALA A 13 16.65 -5.94 -8.79
N ASP A 14 16.99 -6.91 -9.64
CA ASP A 14 17.55 -8.22 -9.27
C ASP A 14 16.66 -9.05 -8.34
N LEU A 15 15.35 -8.77 -8.31
CA LEU A 15 14.39 -9.64 -7.63
C LEU A 15 14.13 -10.92 -8.43
N PRO A 16 14.27 -12.10 -7.83
CA PRO A 16 13.76 -13.33 -8.41
C PRO A 16 12.23 -13.35 -8.27
N GLY A 17 11.53 -13.63 -9.36
CA GLY A 17 10.07 -13.83 -9.35
C GLY A 17 9.30 -12.91 -10.28
N HIS A 18 7.98 -13.07 -10.25
CA HIS A 18 7.04 -12.32 -11.07
C HIS A 18 6.33 -11.26 -10.22
N PRO A 19 5.85 -10.16 -10.83
CA PRO A 19 4.98 -9.23 -10.13
C PRO A 19 3.72 -9.96 -9.61
N PRO A 20 3.11 -9.49 -8.51
CA PRO A 20 1.85 -10.03 -8.03
C PRO A 20 0.75 -9.90 -9.10
N ILE A 21 -0.24 -10.78 -9.01
CA ILE A 21 -1.35 -10.84 -9.97
C ILE A 21 -2.14 -9.52 -9.96
N ASP A 22 -2.33 -8.92 -11.14
CA ASP A 22 -3.22 -7.79 -11.37
C ASP A 22 -4.50 -8.26 -12.11
N ASN A 23 -5.65 -8.13 -11.45
CA ASN A 23 -6.96 -8.50 -11.99
C ASN A 23 -7.66 -7.36 -12.75
N ALA A 24 -6.93 -6.33 -13.20
CA ALA A 24 -7.51 -5.20 -13.93
C ALA A 24 -8.25 -5.62 -15.21
N TRP A 25 -7.91 -6.77 -15.79
CA TRP A 25 -8.60 -7.33 -16.94
C TRP A 25 -10.02 -7.86 -16.60
N LEU A 26 -10.25 -8.32 -15.37
CA LEU A 26 -11.56 -8.78 -14.86
C LEU A 26 -12.42 -7.64 -14.30
N ALA A 27 -11.78 -6.63 -13.71
CA ALA A 27 -12.42 -5.48 -13.10
C ALA A 27 -11.67 -4.21 -13.49
N LYS A 28 -12.04 -3.67 -14.67
CA LYS A 28 -11.47 -2.43 -15.19
C LYS A 28 -11.92 -1.23 -14.34
N ASP A 29 -11.05 -0.22 -14.23
CA ASP A 29 -11.42 1.05 -13.61
C ASP A 29 -12.48 1.77 -14.48
N PRO A 30 -13.72 1.95 -13.99
CA PRO A 30 -14.79 2.52 -14.79
C PRO A 30 -14.59 4.02 -15.01
N ASP A 31 -15.06 4.52 -16.16
CA ASP A 31 -15.16 5.96 -16.41
C ASP A 31 -16.33 6.57 -15.63
N ALA A 32 -16.15 6.65 -14.31
CA ALA A 32 -17.09 7.21 -13.35
C ALA A 32 -16.33 7.97 -12.26
N ARG A 33 -17.05 8.77 -11.48
CA ARG A 33 -16.49 9.34 -10.26
C ARG A 33 -16.50 8.29 -9.16
N LEU A 34 -15.33 7.96 -8.61
CA LEU A 34 -15.16 6.99 -7.53
C LEU A 34 -14.51 7.65 -6.33
N ASP A 35 -14.91 7.22 -5.14
CA ASP A 35 -14.25 7.60 -3.90
C ASP A 35 -12.87 6.96 -3.82
N VAL A 36 -11.86 7.81 -3.61
CA VAL A 36 -10.47 7.41 -3.39
C VAL A 36 -10.17 7.54 -1.91
N PHE A 37 -9.58 6.49 -1.33
CA PHE A 37 -9.31 6.37 0.10
C PHE A 37 -7.83 6.20 0.38
N LEU A 38 -7.37 6.74 1.51
CA LEU A 38 -6.22 6.19 2.23
C LEU A 38 -6.72 5.01 3.07
N VAL A 39 -6.19 3.82 2.82
CA VAL A 39 -6.59 2.59 3.50
C VAL A 39 -5.49 2.16 4.45
N VAL A 40 -5.83 2.03 5.73
CA VAL A 40 -4.95 1.56 6.80
C VAL A 40 -5.40 0.15 7.18
N TYR A 41 -4.54 -0.82 6.87
CA TYR A 41 -4.84 -2.23 7.13
C TYR A 41 -4.57 -2.59 8.59
N PRO A 42 -5.31 -3.58 9.14
CA PRO A 42 -5.03 -4.09 10.47
C PRO A 42 -3.63 -4.72 10.53
N PRO A 43 -3.02 -4.79 11.73
CA PRO A 43 -1.76 -5.48 11.93
C PRO A 43 -1.88 -6.96 11.55
N LEU A 44 -0.78 -7.53 11.11
CA LEU A 44 -0.66 -8.98 11.00
C LEU A 44 -0.67 -9.61 12.40
N PRO A 45 -1.12 -10.88 12.54
CA PRO A 45 -1.10 -11.56 13.82
C PRO A 45 0.31 -11.61 14.38
N GLY A 46 0.47 -11.27 15.67
CA GLY A 46 1.78 -11.25 16.33
C GLY A 46 2.61 -10.00 16.07
N ASN A 47 2.11 -9.02 15.31
CA ASN A 47 2.78 -7.73 15.11
C ASN A 47 1.87 -6.57 15.52
N SER A 48 2.07 -6.02 16.71
CA SER A 48 1.31 -4.86 17.18
C SER A 48 2.00 -3.51 16.91
N ASP A 49 3.13 -3.48 16.19
CA ASP A 49 3.87 -2.24 15.96
C ASP A 49 3.05 -1.29 15.05
N PRO A 50 2.61 -0.13 15.57
CA PRO A 50 1.98 0.93 14.79
C PRO A 50 2.68 1.27 13.46
N ARG A 51 4.03 1.19 13.44
CA ARG A 51 4.87 1.53 12.29
C ARG A 51 4.90 0.44 11.22
N SER A 52 4.39 -0.74 11.53
CA SER A 52 4.28 -1.84 10.57
C SER A 52 2.92 -1.93 9.89
N LEU A 53 1.95 -1.10 10.29
CA LEU A 53 0.65 -1.11 9.64
C LEU A 53 0.80 -0.74 8.17
N HIS A 54 0.18 -1.56 7.32
CA HIS A 54 0.24 -1.37 5.88
C HIS A 54 -0.70 -0.26 5.45
N TRP A 55 -0.24 0.61 4.55
CA TRP A 55 -1.00 1.74 4.01
C TRP A 55 -1.08 1.63 2.48
N SER A 56 -2.19 2.08 1.92
CA SER A 56 -2.38 2.19 0.46
C SER A 56 -3.29 3.36 0.08
N ILE A 57 -3.19 3.81 -1.16
CA ILE A 57 -4.25 4.61 -1.80
C ILE A 57 -5.10 3.64 -2.64
N SER A 58 -6.41 3.59 -2.39
CA SER A 58 -7.27 2.61 -3.04
C SER A 58 -8.66 3.13 -3.38
N TRP A 59 -9.31 2.53 -4.38
CA TRP A 59 -10.71 2.76 -4.74
C TRP A 59 -11.37 1.47 -5.25
N GLU A 60 -12.68 1.35 -5.04
CA GLU A 60 -13.46 0.19 -5.46
C GLU A 60 -13.90 0.35 -6.92
N VAL A 61 -13.32 -0.45 -7.84
CA VAL A 61 -13.59 -0.39 -9.29
C VAL A 61 -14.82 -1.21 -9.69
N LYS A 62 -15.16 -2.21 -8.90
CA LYS A 62 -16.35 -3.06 -9.01
C LYS A 62 -16.64 -3.63 -7.62
N HIS A 63 -17.85 -4.10 -7.35
CA HIS A 63 -18.18 -4.72 -6.06
C HIS A 63 -17.10 -5.73 -5.61
N LYS A 64 -16.48 -5.45 -4.46
CA LYS A 64 -15.36 -6.19 -3.86
C LYS A 64 -14.06 -6.23 -4.68
N ALA A 65 -13.94 -5.51 -5.79
CA ALA A 65 -12.69 -5.38 -6.54
C ALA A 65 -12.10 -3.98 -6.33
N TRP A 66 -10.87 -3.93 -5.82
CA TRP A 66 -10.20 -2.70 -5.42
C TRP A 66 -8.97 -2.48 -6.28
N ARG A 67 -8.81 -1.26 -6.80
CA ARG A 67 -7.55 -0.78 -7.35
C ARG A 67 -6.74 -0.21 -6.20
N ILE A 68 -5.49 -0.65 -6.07
CA ILE A 68 -4.64 -0.44 -4.90
C ILE A 68 -3.27 0.06 -5.37
N ILE A 69 -2.80 1.14 -4.79
CA ILE A 69 -1.45 1.68 -4.94
C ILE A 69 -0.74 1.57 -3.60
N HIS A 70 0.28 0.72 -3.54
CA HIS A 70 1.02 0.47 -2.30
C HIS A 70 2.43 -0.07 -2.54
N LEU A 71 3.24 -0.07 -1.48
CA LEU A 71 4.47 -0.86 -1.43
C LEU A 71 4.18 -2.26 -0.89
N GLU A 72 4.87 -3.25 -1.41
CA GLU A 72 4.93 -4.59 -0.83
C GLU A 72 6.27 -4.79 -0.13
N MET A 73 6.27 -5.54 0.97
CA MET A 73 7.49 -5.99 1.63
C MET A 73 7.84 -7.37 1.09
N VAL A 74 9.00 -7.47 0.44
CA VAL A 74 9.55 -8.73 -0.05
C VAL A 74 10.67 -9.14 0.89
N ASN A 75 10.59 -10.36 1.41
CA ASN A 75 11.61 -10.97 2.26
C ASN A 75 12.10 -12.27 1.61
N ASP A 76 12.77 -12.14 0.47
CA ASP A 76 13.35 -13.28 -0.27
C ASP A 76 14.86 -13.31 -0.02
N TYR A 77 15.34 -14.34 0.66
CA TYR A 77 16.76 -14.52 0.99
C TYR A 77 17.65 -14.70 -0.26
N ARG A 78 17.06 -15.02 -1.41
CA ARG A 78 17.75 -15.14 -2.71
C ARG A 78 17.94 -13.79 -3.40
N ALA A 79 17.17 -12.77 -3.01
CA ALA A 79 17.33 -11.43 -3.53
C ALA A 79 18.53 -10.72 -2.87
N PRO A 80 19.21 -9.80 -3.57
CA PRO A 80 20.33 -9.08 -2.98
C PRO A 80 19.92 -8.27 -1.74
N PRO A 81 20.85 -7.92 -0.84
CA PRO A 81 20.57 -6.99 0.25
C PRO A 81 20.08 -5.62 -0.24
N PRO A 82 19.27 -4.88 0.54
CA PRO A 82 18.78 -5.23 1.87
C PRO A 82 17.59 -6.21 1.83
N GLN A 83 17.43 -6.98 2.92
CA GLN A 83 16.29 -7.87 3.18
C GLN A 83 15.79 -7.64 4.64
N PRO A 84 14.46 -7.55 4.88
CA PRO A 84 13.42 -7.40 3.86
C PRO A 84 13.61 -6.10 3.06
N ARG A 85 12.98 -5.97 1.89
CA ARG A 85 12.96 -4.73 1.10
C ARG A 85 11.56 -4.34 0.70
N TYR A 86 11.37 -3.06 0.45
CA TYR A 86 10.13 -2.55 -0.11
C TYR A 86 10.20 -2.53 -1.63
N VAL A 87 9.07 -2.85 -2.27
CA VAL A 87 8.94 -2.95 -3.72
C VAL A 87 7.65 -2.29 -4.14
N TYR A 88 7.72 -1.44 -5.16
CA TYR A 88 6.53 -0.97 -5.87
C TYR A 88 6.40 -1.72 -7.19
N TRP A 89 5.32 -2.50 -7.32
CA TRP A 89 5.04 -3.29 -8.52
C TRP A 89 4.18 -2.57 -9.56
N GLY A 90 3.71 -1.37 -9.25
CA GLY A 90 2.65 -0.71 -10.00
C GLY A 90 1.32 -0.78 -9.26
N PRO A 91 0.29 -0.07 -9.77
CA PRO A 91 -1.07 -0.18 -9.25
C PRO A 91 -1.65 -1.56 -9.60
N GLN A 92 -2.39 -2.15 -8.67
CA GLN A 92 -2.91 -3.51 -8.78
C GLN A 92 -4.40 -3.56 -8.50
N THR A 93 -5.13 -4.38 -9.24
CA THR A 93 -6.53 -4.69 -8.94
C THR A 93 -6.62 -6.03 -8.21
N LYS A 94 -7.12 -6.02 -6.98
CA LYS A 94 -7.27 -7.21 -6.12
C LYS A 94 -8.71 -7.34 -5.65
N MET A 95 -9.15 -8.57 -5.39
CA MET A 95 -10.43 -8.82 -4.72
C MET A 95 -10.29 -8.52 -3.22
N ALA A 96 -11.37 -8.04 -2.60
CA ALA A 96 -11.40 -7.73 -1.19
C ALA A 96 -11.39 -9.03 -0.36
N GLY A 97 -10.28 -9.27 0.32
CA GLY A 97 -10.18 -10.27 1.38
C GLY A 97 -10.60 -9.74 2.75
N LEU A 98 -10.33 -10.52 3.80
CA LEU A 98 -10.63 -10.15 5.18
C LEU A 98 -9.91 -8.87 5.61
N ALA A 99 -8.65 -8.70 5.17
CA ALA A 99 -7.84 -7.53 5.49
C ALA A 99 -8.45 -6.23 4.95
N THR A 100 -8.93 -6.22 3.71
CA THR A 100 -9.59 -5.07 3.07
C THR A 100 -10.95 -4.77 3.70
N THR A 101 -11.64 -5.80 4.20
CA THR A 101 -12.93 -5.67 4.89
C THR A 101 -12.74 -5.01 6.26
N ASN A 102 -11.69 -5.37 6.99
CA ASN A 102 -11.38 -4.85 8.33
C ASN A 102 -10.51 -3.58 8.31
N ALA A 103 -10.04 -3.15 7.13
CA ALA A 103 -9.22 -1.96 7.00
C ALA A 103 -10.00 -0.68 7.29
N LYS A 104 -9.34 0.26 7.97
CA LYS A 104 -9.89 1.61 8.13
C LYS A 104 -9.72 2.37 6.81
N ARG A 105 -10.80 2.94 6.31
CA ARG A 105 -10.83 3.73 5.09
C ARG A 105 -11.02 5.20 5.47
N VAL A 106 -10.08 6.03 5.05
CA VAL A 106 -10.12 7.49 5.22
C VAL A 106 -10.35 8.08 3.84
N LEU A 107 -11.54 8.66 3.61
CA LEU A 107 -11.87 9.26 2.32
C LEU A 107 -10.89 10.38 2.02
N ILE A 108 -10.28 10.37 0.83
CA ILE A 108 -9.52 11.50 0.30
C ILE A 108 -10.51 12.42 -0.42
N ARG A 109 -11.12 11.94 -1.52
CA ARG A 109 -12.23 12.59 -2.26
C ARG A 109 -12.75 11.69 -3.38
N ALA A 110 -13.92 12.02 -3.91
CA ALA A 110 -14.39 11.46 -5.18
C ALA A 110 -13.61 12.06 -6.37
N MET A 111 -13.05 11.20 -7.23
CA MET A 111 -12.19 11.58 -8.36
C MET A 111 -12.69 10.98 -9.68
N SER A 112 -12.40 11.61 -10.81
CA SER A 112 -12.67 11.05 -12.16
C SER A 112 -11.63 9.99 -12.53
N LEU A 113 -11.90 9.21 -13.59
CA LEU A 113 -10.95 8.22 -14.12
C LEU A 113 -9.61 8.88 -14.48
N GLN A 114 -9.65 10.02 -15.17
CA GLN A 114 -8.45 10.77 -15.56
C GLN A 114 -7.60 11.15 -14.33
N THR A 115 -8.22 11.63 -13.25
CA THR A 115 -7.49 11.96 -12.03
C THR A 115 -6.89 10.71 -11.37
N ARG A 116 -7.61 9.58 -11.34
CA ARG A 116 -7.11 8.33 -10.77
C ARG A 116 -5.93 7.76 -11.57
N GLN A 117 -6.02 7.77 -12.90
CA GLN A 117 -4.90 7.43 -13.79
C GLN A 117 -3.71 8.36 -13.56
N TYR A 118 -3.94 9.66 -13.34
CA TYR A 118 -2.86 10.58 -13.04
C TYR A 118 -2.17 10.26 -11.70
N ILE A 119 -2.93 9.83 -10.69
CA ILE A 119 -2.36 9.33 -9.42
C ILE A 119 -1.50 8.09 -9.65
N GLU A 120 -1.94 7.16 -10.51
CA GLU A 120 -1.14 6.00 -10.90
C GLU A 120 0.19 6.43 -11.53
N GLU A 121 0.20 7.41 -12.44
CA GLU A 121 1.44 7.94 -13.03
C GLU A 121 2.34 8.63 -12.00
N ILE A 122 1.78 9.42 -11.08
CA ILE A 122 2.54 10.07 -10.01
C ILE A 122 3.18 9.01 -9.10
N SER A 123 2.48 7.93 -8.79
CA SER A 123 3.02 6.89 -7.92
C SER A 123 4.25 6.20 -8.51
N LYS A 124 4.42 6.21 -9.84
CA LYS A 124 5.64 5.72 -10.51
C LYS A 124 6.84 6.67 -10.35
N THR A 125 6.64 7.90 -9.87
CA THR A 125 7.74 8.86 -9.67
C THR A 125 8.21 8.95 -8.22
N VAL A 126 7.45 8.40 -7.27
CA VAL A 126 7.80 8.43 -5.84
C VAL A 126 8.91 7.41 -5.55
N PRO A 127 10.10 7.83 -5.08
CA PRO A 127 11.21 6.92 -4.86
C PRO A 127 10.90 5.92 -3.74
N VAL A 128 11.22 4.65 -3.99
CA VAL A 128 11.24 3.62 -2.96
C VAL A 128 12.60 3.65 -2.28
N MET A 129 12.62 3.71 -0.95
CA MET A 129 13.87 3.77 -0.18
C MET A 129 14.19 2.42 0.47
N ALA A 130 15.49 2.16 0.63
CA ALA A 130 15.99 1.04 1.41
C ALA A 130 15.51 1.16 2.86
N PRO A 131 15.13 0.05 3.51
CA PRO A 131 14.77 0.07 4.92
C PRO A 131 15.98 0.48 5.76
N ASN A 132 15.82 1.56 6.52
CA ASN A 132 16.85 2.11 7.41
C ASN A 132 16.36 2.20 8.86
N GLY A 133 15.30 1.44 9.20
CA GLY A 133 14.60 1.51 10.49
C GLY A 133 13.61 2.68 10.62
N GLN A 134 13.72 3.70 9.75
CA GLN A 134 12.79 4.83 9.73
C GLN A 134 11.80 4.75 8.57
N TRP A 135 12.28 4.49 7.36
CA TRP A 135 11.45 4.40 6.17
C TRP A 135 10.62 3.12 6.12
N ASN A 136 9.33 3.25 5.79
CA ASN A 136 8.38 2.15 5.65
C ASN A 136 7.29 2.49 4.60
N CYS A 137 6.29 1.62 4.43
CA CYS A 137 5.18 1.84 3.50
C CYS A 137 4.32 3.07 3.83
N GLN A 138 4.23 3.46 5.11
CA GLN A 138 3.50 4.67 5.53
C GLN A 138 4.19 5.93 5.01
N HIS A 139 5.52 6.03 5.16
CA HIS A 139 6.30 7.17 4.67
C HIS A 139 6.19 7.31 3.15
N TRP A 140 6.27 6.20 2.41
CA TRP A 140 6.09 6.26 0.96
C TRP A 140 4.67 6.69 0.56
N THR A 141 3.64 6.20 1.26
CA THR A 141 2.25 6.61 1.01
C THR A 141 2.05 8.09 1.35
N MET A 142 2.63 8.59 2.44
CA MET A 142 2.63 10.02 2.78
C MET A 142 3.35 10.86 1.72
N ALA A 143 4.49 10.40 1.21
CA ALA A 143 5.20 11.07 0.12
C ALA A 143 4.34 11.14 -1.14
N LEU A 144 3.63 10.06 -1.51
CA LEU A 144 2.68 10.06 -2.62
C LEU A 144 1.54 11.06 -2.41
N ILE A 145 0.89 11.08 -1.24
CA ILE A 145 -0.15 12.07 -0.96
C ILE A 145 0.44 13.51 -1.02
N GLY A 146 1.73 13.68 -0.68
CA GLY A 146 2.42 14.96 -0.72
C GLY A 146 2.59 15.45 -2.16
N GLU A 147 2.91 14.54 -3.08
CA GLU A 147 2.89 14.83 -4.52
C GLU A 147 1.48 15.20 -5.02
N LEU A 148 0.43 14.57 -4.49
CA LEU A 148 -0.96 14.94 -4.85
C LEU A 148 -1.30 16.37 -4.42
N LEU A 149 -0.82 16.80 -3.25
CA LEU A 149 -0.97 18.16 -2.77
C LEU A 149 -0.20 19.14 -3.64
N GLN A 150 1.08 18.86 -3.94
CA GLN A 150 1.91 19.72 -4.80
C GLN A 150 1.34 19.90 -6.21
N LYS A 151 0.66 18.88 -6.73
CA LYS A 151 0.02 18.90 -8.05
C LYS A 151 -1.43 19.40 -8.01
N ASN A 152 -1.89 19.93 -6.87
CA ASN A 152 -3.24 20.46 -6.66
C ASN A 152 -4.38 19.45 -6.93
N ILE A 153 -4.10 18.15 -6.80
CA ILE A 153 -5.13 17.09 -6.87
C ILE A 153 -5.96 17.07 -5.58
N ILE A 154 -5.32 17.42 -4.46
CA ILE A 154 -5.95 17.65 -3.16
C ILE A 154 -5.50 19.01 -2.62
N ASP A 155 -6.22 19.54 -1.64
CA ASP A 155 -5.86 20.77 -0.93
C ASP A 155 -5.23 20.47 0.44
N GLN A 156 -4.67 21.51 1.08
CA GLN A 156 -4.03 21.41 2.39
C GLN A 156 -5.01 20.85 3.45
N ARG A 157 -6.28 21.25 3.38
CA ARG A 157 -7.33 20.78 4.30
C ARG A 157 -7.54 19.27 4.17
N THR A 158 -7.54 18.73 2.96
CA THR A 158 -7.65 17.30 2.70
C THR A 158 -6.42 16.57 3.22
N TRP A 159 -5.22 17.11 2.97
CA TRP A 159 -3.96 16.57 3.51
C TRP A 159 -3.99 16.45 5.04
N ASP A 160 -4.28 17.56 5.74
CA ASP A 160 -4.27 17.61 7.20
C ASP A 160 -5.29 16.62 7.79
N ARG A 161 -6.51 16.60 7.24
CA ARG A 161 -7.57 15.69 7.68
C ARG A 161 -7.19 14.23 7.47
N VAL A 162 -6.74 13.87 6.27
CA VAL A 162 -6.42 12.48 5.91
C VAL A 162 -5.32 11.92 6.79
N LEU A 163 -4.25 12.69 7.05
CA LEU A 163 -3.16 12.26 7.92
C LEU A 163 -3.57 12.17 9.39
N ALA A 164 -4.36 13.13 9.89
CA ALA A 164 -4.87 13.08 11.25
C ALA A 164 -5.75 11.84 11.49
N GLU A 165 -6.68 11.55 10.58
CA GLU A 165 -7.56 10.38 10.66
C GLU A 165 -6.77 9.07 10.53
N ALA A 166 -5.76 9.00 9.67
CA ALA A 166 -4.93 7.80 9.50
C ALA A 166 -4.07 7.52 10.74
N HIS A 167 -3.47 8.56 11.35
CA HIS A 167 -2.75 8.41 12.61
C HIS A 167 -3.67 8.04 13.77
N HIS A 168 -4.92 8.50 13.77
CA HIS A 168 -5.92 8.06 14.75
C HIS A 168 -6.29 6.59 14.54
N ALA A 169 -6.45 6.15 13.29
CA ALA A 169 -6.73 4.75 12.95
C ALA A 169 -5.67 3.79 13.52
N ILE A 170 -4.38 4.15 13.40
CA ILE A 170 -3.27 3.40 13.99
C ILE A 170 -3.49 3.15 15.49
N ARG A 171 -3.94 4.16 16.24
CA ARG A 171 -4.10 4.08 17.70
C ARG A 171 -5.28 3.20 18.12
N CYS A 172 -6.36 3.18 17.34
CA CYS A 172 -7.56 2.39 17.64
C CYS A 172 -7.40 0.91 17.32
N VAL A 173 -6.51 0.55 16.39
CA VAL A 173 -6.30 -0.83 15.96
C VAL A 173 -5.31 -1.59 16.88
N ALA A 174 -4.45 -0.87 17.60
CA ALA A 174 -3.41 -1.43 18.46
C ALA A 174 -3.83 -2.23 19.73
N PRO A 175 -5.06 -2.20 20.32
CA PRO A 175 -5.26 -2.84 21.62
C PRO A 175 -5.88 -4.26 21.66
N HIS A 176 -6.29 -4.92 20.56
CA HIS A 176 -6.99 -6.21 20.69
C HIS A 176 -6.72 -7.20 19.55
N SER A 177 -5.78 -8.15 19.73
CA SER A 177 -5.71 -9.33 18.87
C SER A 177 -5.09 -10.54 19.60
N ARG A 178 -5.91 -11.29 20.34
CA ARG A 178 -5.68 -12.73 20.55
C ARG A 178 -6.66 -13.46 19.62
N HIS A 179 -6.13 -14.42 18.85
CA HIS A 179 -6.79 -15.26 17.84
C HIS A 179 -6.93 -14.68 16.43
N ALA A 180 -6.09 -15.17 15.50
CA ALA A 180 -6.52 -15.88 14.28
C ALA A 180 -5.27 -16.27 13.47
N ALA A 181 -5.09 -17.57 13.21
CA ALA A 181 -3.94 -18.14 12.51
C ALA A 181 -4.12 -18.19 10.97
N ASP A 182 -5.18 -17.58 10.41
CA ASP A 182 -5.52 -17.70 8.98
C ASP A 182 -5.19 -16.45 8.13
N GLN A 183 -4.47 -15.45 8.65
CA GLN A 183 -4.28 -14.15 7.97
C GLN A 183 -3.11 -14.08 6.97
N LEU A 184 -2.39 -15.18 6.73
CA LEU A 184 -1.10 -15.12 6.02
C LEU A 184 -1.19 -15.16 4.48
N HIS A 185 -2.35 -15.46 3.89
CA HIS A 185 -2.45 -15.71 2.43
C HIS A 185 -3.07 -14.57 1.61
N GLU A 186 -3.69 -13.56 2.22
CA GLU A 186 -4.52 -12.60 1.46
C GLU A 186 -3.93 -11.19 1.29
N ILE A 187 -2.87 -10.83 2.03
CA ILE A 187 -2.24 -9.50 1.92
C ILE A 187 -0.98 -9.55 1.04
N PHE A 188 -0.30 -10.69 1.04
CA PHE A 188 0.91 -10.93 0.29
C PHE A 188 0.73 -12.30 -0.35
N ASP A 189 0.64 -12.35 -1.67
CA ASP A 189 0.73 -13.60 -2.44
C ASP A 189 2.19 -14.10 -2.31
N VAL A 190 2.60 -14.52 -1.10
CA VAL A 190 3.89 -15.15 -0.85
C VAL A 190 3.65 -16.64 -1.02
N PRO A 191 4.22 -17.29 -2.05
CA PRO A 191 4.14 -18.73 -2.14
C PRO A 191 4.72 -19.33 -0.86
N HIS A 192 3.95 -20.22 -0.20
CA HIS A 192 4.54 -21.18 0.71
C HIS A 192 5.59 -21.98 -0.08
N VAL A 193 6.87 -21.63 0.08
CA VAL A 193 7.94 -22.59 -0.17
C VAL A 193 7.86 -23.57 1.00
N LEU A 194 7.00 -24.58 0.83
CA LEU A 194 7.04 -25.79 1.63
C LEU A 194 8.40 -26.44 1.35
N TYR A 195 9.33 -26.28 2.29
CA TYR A 195 10.52 -27.12 2.32
C TYR A 195 10.08 -28.56 2.65
N LYS A 196 10.34 -29.47 1.71
CA LYS A 196 10.63 -30.87 2.02
C LYS A 196 12.13 -31.04 2.12
#